data_AF-A0A964F9S4-F1
#
_entry.id   AF-A0A964F9S4-F1
#
_cell.length_a   1.000
_cell.length_b   1.000
_cell.length_c   1.000
_cell.angle_alpha   90.00
_cell.angle_beta   90.00
_cell.angle_gamma   90.00
#
_symmetry.space_group_name_H-M   'P 1'
#
loop_
_entity.id
_entity.type
_entity.pdbx_description
1 polymer ?
#
loop_
_entity_poly.entity_id
_entity_poly.type
_entity_poly.pdbx_seq_one_letter_code
_entity_poly.pdbx_strand_id
1 'polypeptide(L)'
;MLTRVSIALCVIMALPSAPAMAVEADQRAVDACKRQSDNFVQISRCLPEAHVAVRVLGAFDEIYDEAARPVKSKCLERNADSIAGAYTCVIEAVKAANILRAALPEGEALDDAVFSAVADQQKFERLMAVRDAARLDFPEQRVWGAGTYHPYE
;
A
#
# COMPACT_ATOMS: atom_id res chain seq x y z
N MET A 1 -61.13 -39.61 11.23
CA MET A 1 -60.58 -38.62 12.17
C MET A 1 -59.15 -38.33 11.75
N LEU A 2 -58.85 -37.05 11.49
CA LEU A 2 -57.60 -36.56 10.92
C LEU A 2 -56.50 -36.51 11.98
N THR A 3 -55.28 -36.91 11.59
CA THR A 3 -54.05 -36.19 11.98
C THR A 3 -52.90 -36.63 11.07
N ARG A 4 -52.57 -35.82 10.06
CA ARG A 4 -51.28 -35.92 9.35
C ARG A 4 -50.41 -34.77 9.85
N VAL A 5 -49.34 -35.12 10.57
CA VAL A 5 -48.32 -34.20 11.06
C VAL A 5 -47.43 -33.82 9.88
N SER A 6 -47.42 -32.54 9.50
CA SER A 6 -46.49 -32.00 8.52
C SER A 6 -45.15 -31.72 9.20
N ILE A 7 -44.13 -32.51 8.88
CA ILE A 7 -42.74 -32.28 9.29
C ILE A 7 -42.18 -31.16 8.39
N ALA A 8 -41.97 -29.97 8.98
CA ALA A 8 -41.26 -28.89 8.31
C ALA A 8 -39.77 -29.23 8.23
N LEU A 9 -39.32 -29.62 7.04
CA LEU A 9 -37.91 -29.89 6.74
C LEU A 9 -37.16 -28.55 6.68
N CYS A 10 -36.47 -28.18 7.76
CA CYS A 10 -35.50 -27.08 7.76
C CYS A 10 -34.32 -27.45 6.86
N VAL A 11 -34.35 -26.99 5.61
CA VAL A 11 -33.20 -27.03 4.71
C VAL A 11 -32.18 -26.01 5.22
N ILE A 12 -31.22 -26.49 6.01
CA ILE A 12 -30.01 -25.73 6.33
C ILE A 12 -29.24 -25.61 5.02
N MET A 13 -29.35 -24.46 4.35
CA MET A 13 -28.50 -24.14 3.22
C MET A 13 -27.06 -24.07 3.72
N ALA A 14 -26.29 -25.12 3.47
CA ALA A 14 -24.85 -25.10 3.58
C ALA A 14 -24.33 -24.08 2.57
N LEU A 15 -24.04 -22.86 3.05
CA LEU A 15 -23.25 -21.89 2.28
C LEU A 15 -21.91 -22.55 1.98
N PRO A 16 -21.52 -22.71 0.70
CA PRO A 16 -20.18 -23.15 0.39
C PRO A 16 -19.22 -22.06 0.89
N SER A 17 -18.46 -22.38 1.93
CA SER A 17 -17.28 -21.61 2.31
C SER A 17 -16.32 -21.68 1.13
N ALA A 18 -16.38 -20.66 0.26
CA ALA A 18 -15.36 -20.46 -0.75
C ALA A 18 -13.99 -20.55 -0.05
N PRO A 19 -13.03 -21.34 -0.56
CA PRO A 19 -11.69 -21.29 -0.01
C PRO A 19 -11.25 -19.84 -0.09
N ALA A 20 -10.80 -19.28 1.03
CA ALA A 20 -10.09 -18.01 1.03
C ALA A 20 -8.97 -18.20 0.01
N MET A 21 -9.12 -17.60 -1.18
CA MET A 21 -8.06 -17.65 -2.17
C MET A 21 -6.88 -16.98 -1.49
N ALA A 22 -5.85 -17.77 -1.17
CA ALA A 22 -4.62 -17.24 -0.64
C ALA A 22 -4.14 -16.20 -1.66
N VAL A 23 -4.19 -14.92 -1.30
CA VAL A 23 -3.78 -13.86 -2.21
C VAL A 23 -2.29 -14.07 -2.45
N GLU A 24 -1.93 -14.31 -3.72
CA GLU A 24 -0.55 -14.50 -4.10
C GLU A 24 0.19 -13.17 -4.01
N ALA A 25 1.27 -13.14 -3.23
CA ALA A 25 2.07 -11.93 -3.08
C ALA A 25 2.75 -11.55 -4.41
N ASP A 26 2.83 -10.25 -4.70
CA ASP A 26 3.59 -9.71 -5.82
C ASP A 26 5.04 -10.27 -5.85
N GLN A 27 5.43 -10.86 -6.98
CA GLN A 27 6.73 -11.50 -7.14
C GLN A 27 7.90 -10.54 -6.85
N ARG A 28 7.75 -9.24 -7.17
CA ARG A 28 8.79 -8.23 -6.90
C ARG A 28 9.03 -8.04 -5.41
N ALA A 29 8.00 -8.24 -4.58
CA ALA A 29 8.13 -8.20 -3.13
C ALA A 29 8.88 -9.42 -2.60
N VAL A 30 8.58 -10.61 -3.13
CA VAL A 30 9.32 -11.84 -2.81
C VAL A 30 10.79 -11.68 -3.15
N ASP A 31 11.10 -11.14 -4.33
CA ASP A 31 12.47 -10.92 -4.78
C ASP A 31 13.18 -9.87 -3.92
N ALA A 32 12.49 -8.81 -3.49
CA ALA A 32 13.03 -7.81 -2.58
C ALA A 32 13.42 -8.42 -1.22
N CYS A 33 12.56 -9.27 -0.65
CA CYS A 33 12.85 -9.93 0.62
C CYS A 33 13.98 -10.95 0.51
N LYS A 34 14.06 -11.69 -0.61
CA LYS A 34 15.16 -12.63 -0.86
C LYS A 34 16.52 -11.97 -1.02
N ARG A 35 16.58 -10.70 -1.45
CA ARG A 35 17.83 -9.92 -1.47
C ARG A 35 18.35 -9.59 -0.07
N GLN A 36 17.47 -9.55 0.94
CA GLN A 36 17.84 -9.25 2.32
C GLN A 36 18.18 -10.51 3.12
N SER A 37 17.50 -11.63 2.85
CA SER A 37 17.73 -12.88 3.56
C SER A 37 17.24 -14.09 2.76
N ASP A 38 17.93 -15.22 2.93
CA ASP A 38 17.53 -16.55 2.48
C ASP A 38 16.71 -17.33 3.54
N ASN A 39 16.59 -16.79 4.75
CA ASN A 39 15.87 -17.40 5.86
C ASN A 39 14.35 -17.21 5.72
N PHE A 40 13.58 -18.31 5.69
CA PHE A 40 12.12 -18.25 5.49
C PHE A 40 11.37 -17.42 6.56
N VAL A 41 11.86 -17.37 7.80
CA VAL A 41 11.25 -16.55 8.87
C VAL A 41 11.45 -15.07 8.57
N GLN A 42 12.65 -14.68 8.10
CA GLN A 42 12.93 -13.30 7.72
C GLN A 42 12.16 -12.89 6.47
N ILE A 43 12.09 -13.77 5.47
CA ILE A 43 11.28 -13.55 4.27
C ILE A 43 9.80 -13.37 4.65
N SER A 44 9.25 -14.24 5.51
CA SER A 44 7.87 -14.13 5.98
C SER A 44 7.58 -12.84 6.75
N ARG A 45 8.59 -12.26 7.43
CA ARG A 45 8.46 -10.97 8.13
C ARG A 45 8.54 -9.78 7.18
N CYS A 46 9.41 -9.86 6.18
CA CYS A 46 9.59 -8.80 5.17
C CYS A 46 8.41 -8.72 4.18
N LEU A 47 7.86 -9.88 3.78
CA LEU A 47 6.95 -9.98 2.64
C LEU A 47 5.71 -9.06 2.70
N PRO A 48 5.00 -8.92 3.83
CA PRO A 48 3.80 -8.09 3.88
C PRO A 48 4.09 -6.62 3.59
N GLU A 49 5.14 -6.05 4.20
CA GLU A 49 5.53 -4.65 3.95
C GLU A 49 6.08 -4.47 2.55
N ALA A 50 6.92 -5.40 2.08
CA ALA A 50 7.45 -5.36 0.72
C ALA A 50 6.32 -5.43 -0.32
N HIS A 51 5.28 -6.23 -0.08
CA HIS A 51 4.10 -6.34 -0.94
C HIS A 51 3.36 -5.01 -1.06
N VAL A 52 3.04 -4.38 0.07
CA VAL A 52 2.42 -3.05 0.07
C VAL A 52 3.32 -2.04 -0.65
N ALA A 53 4.63 -2.07 -0.38
CA ALA A 53 5.58 -1.14 -0.97
C ALA A 53 5.64 -1.24 -2.49
N VAL A 54 5.78 -2.45 -3.07
CA VAL A 54 5.83 -2.60 -4.54
C VAL A 54 4.53 -2.19 -5.22
N ARG A 55 3.38 -2.45 -4.58
CA ARG A 55 2.06 -2.08 -5.11
C ARG A 55 1.89 -0.57 -5.13
N VAL A 56 2.21 0.10 -4.02
CA VAL A 56 2.10 1.56 -3.90
C VAL A 56 3.11 2.27 -4.78
N LEU A 57 4.38 1.84 -4.78
CA LEU A 57 5.41 2.42 -5.63
C LEU A 57 5.10 2.21 -7.12
N GLY A 58 4.47 1.09 -7.49
CA GLY A 58 3.95 0.88 -8.86
C GLY A 58 2.82 1.85 -9.19
N ALA A 59 1.80 1.93 -8.33
CA ALA A 59 0.66 2.81 -8.53
C ALA A 59 1.02 4.30 -8.55
N PHE A 60 2.10 4.70 -7.86
CA PHE A 60 2.61 6.07 -7.93
C PHE A 60 2.88 6.51 -9.38
N ASP A 61 3.51 5.64 -10.19
CA ASP A 61 3.82 5.95 -11.59
C ASP A 61 2.58 6.02 -12.49
N GLU A 62 1.47 5.41 -12.06
CA GLU A 62 0.19 5.40 -12.77
C GLU A 62 -0.70 6.58 -12.37
N ILE A 63 -0.59 7.04 -11.13
CA ILE A 63 -1.44 8.09 -10.54
C ILE A 63 -0.83 9.47 -10.76
N TYR A 64 0.49 9.58 -10.66
CA TYR A 64 1.21 10.84 -10.77
C TYR A 64 1.92 10.98 -12.12
N ASP A 65 2.00 12.22 -12.59
CA ASP A 65 2.62 12.54 -13.87
C ASP A 65 4.15 12.49 -13.79
N GLU A 66 4.83 12.58 -14.93
CA GLU A 66 6.29 12.47 -15.02
C GLU A 66 7.04 13.46 -14.10
N ALA A 67 6.49 14.66 -13.90
CA ALA A 67 7.06 15.68 -13.02
C ALA A 67 7.16 15.25 -11.54
N ALA A 68 6.38 14.26 -11.09
CA ALA A 68 6.43 13.72 -9.73
C ALA A 68 7.46 12.59 -9.54
N ARG A 69 7.97 12.01 -10.64
CA ARG A 69 8.94 10.90 -10.60
C ARG A 69 10.19 11.18 -9.75
N PRO A 70 10.75 12.40 -9.71
CA PRO A 70 11.90 12.71 -8.86
C PRO A 70 11.70 12.32 -7.39
N VAL A 71 10.48 12.44 -6.84
CA VAL A 71 10.18 12.04 -5.45
C VAL A 71 10.42 10.56 -5.24
N LYS A 72 9.81 9.73 -6.09
CA LYS A 72 9.97 8.28 -6.02
C LYS A 72 11.41 7.86 -6.28
N SER A 73 12.06 8.42 -7.31
CA SER A 73 13.45 8.11 -7.64
C SER A 73 14.38 8.41 -6.47
N LYS A 74 14.23 9.58 -5.84
CA LYS A 74 15.06 9.97 -4.70
C LYS A 74 14.81 9.09 -3.48
N CYS A 75 13.55 8.78 -3.19
CA CYS A 75 13.20 7.87 -2.09
C CYS A 75 13.76 6.45 -2.29
N LEU A 76 13.75 5.94 -3.52
CA LEU A 76 14.38 4.66 -3.87
C LEU A 76 15.90 4.70 -3.72
N GLU A 77 16.55 5.79 -4.14
CA GLU A 77 17.99 6.00 -3.98
C GLU A 77 18.40 6.03 -2.50
N ARG A 78 17.70 6.83 -1.69
CA ARG A 78 18.05 7.00 -0.27
C ARG A 78 17.74 5.79 0.59
N ASN A 79 16.81 4.93 0.16
CA ASN A 79 16.39 3.73 0.89
C ASN A 79 16.65 2.47 0.05
N ALA A 80 17.80 2.41 -0.64
CA ALA A 80 18.11 1.35 -1.61
C ALA A 80 18.12 -0.07 -0.99
N ASP A 81 18.36 -0.17 0.31
CA ASP A 81 18.34 -1.37 1.12
C ASP A 81 16.94 -1.75 1.67
N SER A 82 16.00 -0.81 1.66
CA SER A 82 14.67 -0.97 2.24
C SER A 82 13.57 -0.46 1.30
N ILE A 83 12.95 -1.38 0.56
CA ILE A 83 11.80 -1.03 -0.30
C ILE A 83 10.62 -0.48 0.51
N ALA A 84 10.43 -0.98 1.74
CA ALA A 84 9.45 -0.45 2.68
C ALA A 84 9.81 0.97 3.14
N GLY A 85 11.10 1.25 3.36
CA GLY A 85 11.61 2.60 3.63
C GLY A 85 11.37 3.55 2.45
N ALA A 86 11.65 3.11 1.22
CA ALA A 86 11.40 3.91 0.01
C ALA A 86 9.93 4.26 -0.16
N TYR A 87 9.04 3.27 0.03
CA TYR A 87 7.59 3.48 0.01
C TYR A 87 7.14 4.48 1.09
N THR A 88 7.67 4.36 2.31
CA THR A 88 7.33 5.26 3.43
C THR A 88 7.79 6.68 3.14
N CYS A 89 9.01 6.84 2.61
CA CYS A 89 9.55 8.12 2.14
C CYS A 89 8.62 8.79 1.11
N VAL A 90 8.11 8.04 0.11
CA VAL A 90 7.18 8.59 -0.89
C VAL A 90 5.87 9.06 -0.26
N ILE A 91 5.26 8.24 0.60
CA ILE A 91 3.99 8.63 1.25
C ILE A 91 4.16 9.88 2.10
N GLU A 92 5.19 9.92 2.95
CA GLU A 92 5.39 11.07 3.83
C GLU A 92 5.77 12.33 3.05
N ALA A 93 6.52 12.22 1.94
CA ALA A 93 6.81 13.35 1.06
C ALA A 93 5.55 13.92 0.40
N VAL A 94 4.71 13.07 -0.20
CA VAL A 94 3.44 13.48 -0.82
C VAL A 94 2.49 14.08 0.22
N LYS A 95 2.40 13.47 1.40
CA LYS A 95 1.59 13.98 2.52
C LYS A 95 2.09 15.34 2.99
N ALA A 96 3.40 15.52 3.16
CA ALA A 96 3.99 16.80 3.53
C ALA A 96 3.69 17.88 2.48
N ALA A 97 3.78 17.54 1.19
CA ALA A 97 3.42 18.46 0.11
C ALA A 97 1.94 18.89 0.17
N ASN A 98 1.02 17.96 0.43
CA ASN A 98 -0.40 18.28 0.58
C ASN A 98 -0.68 19.15 1.82
N ILE A 99 -0.04 18.85 2.95
CA ILE A 99 -0.14 19.67 4.17
C ILE A 99 0.38 21.08 3.90
N LEU A 100 1.53 21.20 3.24
CA LEU A 100 2.12 22.50 2.89
C LEU A 100 1.21 23.28 1.95
N ARG A 101 0.68 22.64 0.91
CA ARG A 101 -0.28 23.27 -0.02
C ARG A 101 -1.50 23.82 0.70
N ALA A 102 -2.07 23.07 1.64
CA ALA A 102 -3.21 23.51 2.44
C ALA A 102 -2.87 24.65 3.42
N ALA A 103 -1.60 24.81 3.77
CA ALA A 103 -1.12 25.86 4.67
C ALA A 103 -0.69 27.15 3.95
N LEU A 104 -0.53 27.13 2.62
CA LEU A 104 -0.19 28.32 1.84
C LEU A 104 -1.37 29.30 1.82
N PRO A 105 -1.10 30.63 1.78
CA PRO A 105 -2.13 31.63 1.54
C PRO A 105 -2.87 31.37 0.22
N GLU A 106 -4.14 31.77 0.15
CA GLU A 106 -4.93 31.61 -1.06
C GLU A 106 -4.26 32.34 -2.25
N GLY A 107 -4.04 31.61 -3.35
CA GLY A 107 -3.37 32.14 -4.54
C GLY A 107 -1.85 32.05 -4.54
N GLU A 108 -1.21 31.70 -3.42
CA GLU A 108 0.24 31.46 -3.35
C GLU A 108 0.59 30.06 -3.87
N ALA A 109 1.70 29.97 -4.62
CA ALA A 109 2.26 28.73 -5.09
C ALA A 109 3.79 28.78 -4.92
N LEU A 110 4.37 27.63 -4.58
CA LEU A 110 5.83 27.49 -4.62
C LEU A 110 6.26 27.29 -6.08
N ASP A 111 7.33 27.98 -6.49
CA ASP A 111 8.00 27.78 -7.78
C ASP A 111 8.83 26.49 -7.75
N ASP A 112 8.13 25.38 -7.57
CA ASP A 112 8.68 24.03 -7.55
C ASP A 112 7.70 23.12 -8.32
N ALA A 113 8.16 22.66 -9.48
CA ALA A 113 7.39 21.78 -10.36
C ALA A 113 7.15 20.40 -9.75
N VAL A 114 8.07 19.90 -8.93
CA VAL A 114 7.91 18.63 -8.23
C VAL A 114 6.84 18.78 -7.15
N PHE A 115 6.93 19.82 -6.32
CA PHE A 115 5.89 20.14 -5.34
C PHE A 115 4.52 20.25 -5.99
N SER A 116 4.41 20.98 -7.09
CA SER A 116 3.14 21.15 -7.81
C SER A 116 2.60 19.85 -8.39
N ALA A 117 3.47 18.92 -8.79
CA ALA A 117 3.07 17.62 -9.31
C ALA A 117 2.57 16.67 -8.21
N VAL A 118 3.09 16.76 -6.98
CA VAL A 118 2.72 15.84 -5.88
C VAL A 118 1.68 16.39 -4.90
N ALA A 119 1.54 17.72 -4.81
CA ALA A 119 0.58 18.39 -3.93
C ALA A 119 -0.86 18.35 -4.50
N ASP A 120 -1.35 17.13 -4.74
CA ASP A 120 -2.69 16.82 -5.21
C ASP A 120 -3.35 15.82 -4.24
N GLN A 121 -4.34 16.31 -3.49
CA GLN A 121 -5.00 15.55 -2.44
C GLN A 121 -5.80 14.38 -2.99
N GLN A 122 -6.40 14.54 -4.18
CA GLN A 122 -7.19 13.47 -4.80
C GLN A 122 -6.30 12.33 -5.27
N LYS A 123 -5.13 12.65 -5.86
CA LYS A 123 -4.12 11.66 -6.21
C LYS A 123 -3.58 10.96 -4.95
N PHE A 124 -3.36 11.70 -3.87
CA PHE A 124 -2.89 11.11 -2.61
C PHE A 124 -3.89 10.12 -2.02
N GLU A 125 -5.18 10.46 -1.99
CA GLU A 125 -6.25 9.56 -1.54
C GLU A 125 -6.32 8.28 -2.38
N ARG A 126 -6.17 8.38 -3.70
CA ARG A 126 -6.09 7.21 -4.60
C ARG A 126 -4.89 6.32 -4.27
N LEU A 127 -3.73 6.92 -3.99
CA LEU A 127 -2.53 6.17 -3.60
C LEU A 127 -2.72 5.45 -2.26
N MET A 128 -3.40 6.09 -1.31
CA MET A 128 -3.71 5.51 0.00
C MET A 128 -4.74 4.38 -0.11
N ALA A 129 -5.69 4.47 -1.03
CA ALA A 129 -6.61 3.38 -1.33
C ALA A 129 -5.87 2.14 -1.88
N VAL A 130 -4.85 2.33 -2.73
CA VAL A 130 -3.98 1.22 -3.19
C VAL A 130 -3.26 0.57 -2.02
N ARG A 131 -2.68 1.39 -1.13
CA ARG A 131 -2.01 0.90 0.08
C ARG A 131 -2.96 0.06 0.93
N ASP A 132 -4.14 0.60 1.21
CA ASP A 132 -5.09 -0.04 2.12
C ASP A 132 -5.67 -1.31 1.50
N ALA A 133 -5.88 -1.35 0.18
CA ALA A 133 -6.22 -2.59 -0.54
C ALA A 133 -5.11 -3.64 -0.43
N ALA A 134 -3.84 -3.27 -0.66
CA ALA A 134 -2.71 -4.21 -0.56
C ALA A 134 -2.49 -4.75 0.86
N ARG A 135 -2.89 -4.01 1.90
CA ARG A 135 -2.85 -4.49 3.30
C ARG A 135 -3.86 -5.59 3.58
N LEU A 136 -5.00 -5.61 2.87
CA LEU A 136 -6.02 -6.65 3.04
C LEU A 136 -5.55 -8.04 2.61
N ASP A 137 -4.49 -8.10 1.80
CA ASP A 137 -3.86 -9.36 1.38
C ASP A 137 -3.12 -10.05 2.54
N PHE A 138 -2.85 -9.33 3.63
CA PHE A 138 -2.12 -9.79 4.81
C PHE A 138 -2.82 -9.37 6.13
N PRO A 139 -4.06 -9.83 6.40
CA PRO A 139 -4.91 -9.28 7.46
C PRO A 139 -4.40 -9.54 8.89
N GLU A 140 -3.52 -10.51 9.08
CA GLU A 140 -2.97 -10.86 10.39
C GLU A 140 -1.80 -9.96 10.83
N GLN A 141 -1.25 -9.16 9.91
CA GLN A 141 -0.15 -8.24 10.21
C GLN A 141 -0.68 -6.94 10.82
N ARG A 142 -0.11 -6.56 11.97
CA ARG A 142 -0.56 -5.41 12.77
C ARG A 142 0.35 -4.18 12.66
N VAL A 143 1.51 -4.31 12.04
CA VAL A 143 2.51 -3.24 11.92
C VAL A 143 2.68 -2.92 10.44
N TRP A 144 2.43 -1.67 10.07
CA TRP A 144 2.42 -1.20 8.68
C TRP A 144 3.13 0.14 8.47
N GLY A 145 3.79 0.63 9.53
CA GLY A 145 4.72 1.74 9.50
C GLY A 145 6.10 1.12 9.53
N ALA A 146 6.78 1.15 8.38
CA ALA A 146 8.07 0.52 8.17
C ALA A 146 9.06 0.99 9.24
N GLY A 147 10.08 0.18 9.49
CA GLY A 147 11.22 0.54 10.33
C GLY A 147 11.92 1.83 9.90
N THR A 148 13.12 2.05 10.41
CA THR A 148 13.92 3.25 10.10
C THR A 148 13.97 3.51 8.59
N TYR A 149 13.62 4.73 8.17
CA TYR A 149 13.67 5.17 6.77
C TYR A 149 14.40 6.51 6.66
N HIS A 150 14.94 6.79 5.48
CA HIS A 150 15.50 8.08 5.11
C HIS A 150 14.44 8.93 4.40
N PRO A 151 14.14 10.15 4.90
CA PRO A 151 13.07 11.00 4.35
C PRO A 151 13.36 11.52 2.95
N TYR A 152 12.43 12.25 2.35
CA TYR A 152 12.72 12.99 1.12
C TYR A 152 13.51 14.27 1.48
N GLU A 153 14.64 14.47 0.81
CA GLU A 153 15.55 15.63 0.92
C GLU A 153 16.02 16.05 -0.47
#